data_AF-A0A518GPH5-F1
#
_entry.id   AF-A0A518GPH5-F1
#
_cell.length_a   1.000
_cell.length_b   1.000
_cell.length_c   1.000
_cell.angle_alpha   90.00
_cell.angle_beta   90.00
_cell.angle_gamma   90.00
#
_symmetry.space_group_name_H-M   'P 1'
#
loop_
_entity.id
_entity.type
_entity.pdbx_description
1 polymer ?
#
loop_
_entity_poly.entity_id
_entity_poly.type
_entity_poly.pdbx_seq_one_letter_code
_entity_poly.pdbx_strand_id
1 'polypeptide(L)'
;MSQEYDFAEDDKLKERECQLSEFLDRMFDNEDRPYFVSDDACLYDIFSGRDEDFNDRLQKWYGKALTGDDFRRPVWQLLDSLYRR
;
A
#
# COMPACT_ATOMS: atom_id res chain seq x y z
N MET A 1 2.78 -3.01 -36.99
CA MET A 1 3.48 -3.87 -36.01
C MET A 1 3.58 -3.07 -34.73
N SER A 2 2.51 -3.06 -33.95
CA SER A 2 2.48 -2.35 -32.67
C SER A 2 3.37 -3.14 -31.70
N GLN A 3 4.38 -2.48 -31.13
CA GLN A 3 5.16 -3.06 -30.04
C GLN A 3 4.18 -3.38 -28.91
N GLU A 4 3.94 -4.66 -28.67
CA GLU A 4 3.36 -5.14 -27.42
C GLU A 4 4.37 -4.78 -26.33
N TYR A 5 4.15 -3.65 -25.67
CA TYR A 5 4.78 -3.38 -24.40
C TYR A 5 4.15 -4.37 -23.42
N ASP A 6 4.88 -5.44 -23.12
CA ASP A 6 4.67 -6.28 -21.94
C ASP A 6 4.87 -5.37 -20.72
N PHE A 7 3.81 -4.64 -20.35
CA PHE A 7 3.76 -3.93 -19.08
C PHE A 7 3.75 -5.04 -18.02
N ALA A 8 4.92 -5.24 -17.40
CA ALA A 8 5.22 -6.23 -16.37
C ALA A 8 3.97 -6.85 -15.71
N GLU A 9 3.83 -8.17 -15.88
CA GLU A 9 2.85 -9.06 -15.23
C GLU A 9 3.04 -9.13 -13.70
N ASP A 10 3.17 -7.99 -13.02
CA ASP A 10 3.06 -7.92 -11.58
C ASP A 10 1.62 -7.50 -11.26
N ASP A 11 0.77 -8.53 -11.10
CA ASP A 11 -0.64 -8.46 -10.72
C ASP A 11 -0.79 -8.64 -9.17
N LYS A 12 0.25 -8.39 -8.36
CA LYS A 12 0.26 -8.66 -6.91
C LYS A 12 -0.76 -7.81 -6.16
N LEU A 13 -0.88 -6.53 -6.48
CA LEU A 13 -1.91 -5.68 -5.87
C LEU A 13 -3.30 -6.02 -6.39
N LYS A 14 -3.42 -6.48 -7.63
CA LYS A 14 -4.70 -6.91 -8.21
C LYS A 14 -5.23 -8.18 -7.54
N GLU A 15 -4.35 -9.14 -7.21
CA GLU A 15 -4.69 -10.28 -6.36
C GLU A 15 -5.19 -9.87 -4.96
N ARG A 16 -4.81 -8.66 -4.52
CA ARG A 16 -5.10 -8.09 -3.20
C ARG A 16 -6.05 -6.89 -3.27
N GLU A 17 -6.79 -6.72 -4.37
CA GLU A 17 -7.57 -5.51 -4.63
C GLU A 17 -8.51 -5.16 -3.47
N CYS A 18 -9.19 -6.16 -2.91
CA CYS A 18 -10.05 -5.97 -1.73
C CYS A 18 -9.28 -5.46 -0.51
N GLN A 19 -8.10 -6.03 -0.23
CA GLN A 19 -7.27 -5.64 0.91
C GLN A 19 -6.65 -4.27 0.70
N LEU A 20 -6.22 -3.97 -0.54
CA LEU A 20 -5.71 -2.65 -0.91
C LEU A 20 -6.80 -1.59 -0.76
N SER A 21 -8.00 -1.85 -1.27
CA SER A 21 -9.12 -0.91 -1.14
C SER A 21 -9.43 -0.62 0.33
N GLU A 22 -9.59 -1.66 1.15
CA GLU A 22 -9.84 -1.53 2.59
C GLU A 22 -8.71 -0.80 3.33
N PHE A 23 -7.46 -1.08 2.96
CA PHE A 23 -6.28 -0.40 3.50
C PHE A 23 -6.32 1.09 3.17
N LEU A 24 -6.57 1.44 1.91
CA LEU A 24 -6.64 2.83 1.48
C LEU A 24 -7.78 3.58 2.15
N ASP A 25 -8.96 2.96 2.33
CA ASP A 25 -10.11 3.55 3.04
C ASP A 25 -9.82 3.85 4.52
N ARG A 26 -8.95 3.06 5.15
CA ARG A 26 -8.63 3.21 6.58
C ARG A 26 -7.47 4.15 6.84
N MET A 27 -6.51 4.18 5.92
CA MET A 27 -5.24 4.89 6.11
C MET A 27 -5.27 6.30 5.52
N PHE A 28 -6.02 6.50 4.43
CA PHE A 28 -6.08 7.77 3.71
C PHE A 28 -7.45 8.42 3.84
N ASP A 29 -7.46 9.73 3.97
CA ASP A 29 -8.68 10.51 3.82
C ASP A 29 -9.07 10.55 2.33
N ASN A 30 -10.36 10.76 2.02
CA ASN A 30 -10.86 10.68 0.64
C ASN A 30 -10.13 11.60 -0.35
N GLU A 31 -9.61 12.73 0.12
CA GLU A 31 -8.89 13.72 -0.71
C GLU A 31 -7.43 13.30 -0.98
N ASP A 32 -6.83 12.52 -0.08
CA ASP A 32 -5.43 12.09 -0.14
C ASP A 32 -5.27 10.65 -0.69
N ARG A 33 -6.38 10.00 -1.05
CA ARG A 33 -6.38 8.62 -1.51
C ARG A 33 -5.73 8.51 -2.91
N PRO A 34 -4.71 7.66 -3.09
CA PRO A 34 -4.13 7.45 -4.40
C PRO A 34 -5.15 6.81 -5.36
N TYR A 35 -5.24 7.34 -6.58
CA TYR A 35 -6.09 6.76 -7.64
C TYR A 35 -5.52 5.46 -8.21
N PHE A 36 -4.19 5.33 -8.20
CA PHE A 36 -3.46 4.18 -8.71
C PHE A 36 -2.23 3.93 -7.84
N VAL A 37 -1.94 2.66 -7.57
CA VAL A 37 -0.75 2.21 -6.83
C VAL A 37 -0.09 1.12 -7.67
N SER A 38 1.17 1.33 -8.04
CA SER A 38 1.98 0.33 -8.74
C SER A 38 2.42 -0.77 -7.78
N ASP A 39 2.64 -1.98 -8.28
CA ASP A 39 3.16 -3.10 -7.50
C ASP A 39 4.51 -2.81 -6.85
N ASP A 40 5.34 -1.94 -7.45
CA ASP A 40 6.62 -1.52 -6.88
C ASP A 40 6.50 -0.33 -5.91
N ALA A 41 5.33 0.30 -5.83
CA ALA A 41 5.13 1.47 -4.98
C ALA A 41 5.22 1.07 -3.50
N CYS A 42 5.96 1.85 -2.72
CA CYS A 42 6.04 1.75 -1.28
C CYS A 42 5.15 2.81 -0.60
N LEU A 43 5.11 2.81 0.75
CA LEU A 43 4.30 3.78 1.48
C LEU A 43 4.78 5.22 1.27
N TYR A 44 6.08 5.46 1.12
CA TYR A 44 6.59 6.80 0.84
C TYR A 44 6.21 7.33 -0.54
N ASP A 45 5.85 6.46 -1.48
CA ASP A 45 5.39 6.88 -2.81
C ASP A 45 3.92 7.32 -2.80
N ILE A 46 3.12 6.81 -1.86
CA ILE A 46 1.68 7.07 -1.79
C ILE A 46 1.27 7.93 -0.59
N PHE A 47 2.15 8.13 0.40
CA PHE A 47 1.90 8.91 1.61
C PHE A 47 3.02 9.93 1.83
N SER A 48 2.63 11.20 1.95
CA SER A 48 3.54 12.34 2.10
C SER A 48 3.56 12.97 3.50
N GLY A 49 2.93 12.31 4.49
CA GLY A 49 2.90 12.77 5.88
C GLY A 49 4.04 12.24 6.74
N ARG A 50 3.87 12.31 8.07
CA ARG A 50 4.87 11.78 9.02
C ARG A 50 4.60 10.31 9.33
N ASP A 51 5.67 9.53 9.43
CA ASP A 51 5.63 8.10 9.78
C ASP A 51 4.91 7.86 11.11
N GLU A 52 5.06 8.77 12.08
CA GLU A 52 4.39 8.73 13.38
C GLU A 52 2.86 8.80 13.23
N ASP A 53 2.35 9.76 12.44
CA ASP A 53 0.92 9.93 12.20
C ASP A 53 0.33 8.71 11.47
N PHE A 54 1.10 8.14 10.54
CA PHE A 54 0.70 6.93 9.82
C PHE A 54 0.66 5.72 10.76
N ASN A 55 1.67 5.56 11.60
CA ASN A 55 1.74 4.47 12.57
C ASN A 55 0.62 4.54 13.61
N ASP A 56 0.21 5.73 14.06
CA ASP A 56 -0.93 5.88 14.96
C ASP A 56 -2.24 5.37 14.31
N ARG A 57 -2.48 5.71 13.04
CA ARG A 57 -3.62 5.20 12.27
C ARG A 57 -3.53 3.68 12.07
N LEU A 58 -2.33 3.17 11.77
CA LEU A 58 -2.10 1.75 11.52
C LEU A 58 -2.29 0.91 12.79
N GLN A 59 -1.78 1.39 13.92
CA GLN A 59 -1.96 0.80 15.25
C GLN A 59 -3.45 0.74 15.60
N LYS A 60 -4.21 1.79 15.31
CA LYS A 60 -5.66 1.86 15.60
C LYS A 60 -6.47 0.81 14.83
N TRP A 61 -6.16 0.59 13.55
CA TRP A 61 -6.95 -0.30 12.68
C TRP A 61 -6.44 -1.74 12.62
N TYR A 62 -5.11 -1.92 12.65
CA TYR A 62 -4.46 -3.21 12.45
C TYR A 62 -3.74 -3.72 13.70
N GLY A 63 -3.61 -2.90 14.76
CA GLY A 63 -2.92 -3.29 15.99
C GLY A 63 -1.42 -3.53 15.82
N LYS A 64 -0.83 -2.99 14.75
CA LYS A 64 0.58 -3.14 14.38
C LYS A 64 1.22 -1.76 14.23
N ALA A 65 2.53 -1.70 14.43
CA ALA A 65 3.36 -0.56 14.08
C ALA A 65 4.38 -0.99 13.03
N LEU A 66 4.65 -0.10 12.08
CA LEU A 66 5.65 -0.30 11.04
C LEU A 66 6.99 0.29 11.47
N THR A 67 8.06 -0.38 11.06
CA THR A 67 9.42 0.15 11.14
C THR A 67 9.77 0.92 9.88
N GLY A 68 10.82 1.76 9.92
CA GLY A 68 11.28 2.51 8.74
C GLY A 68 11.63 1.62 7.53
N ASP A 69 11.99 0.35 7.75
CA ASP A 69 12.19 -0.61 6.67
C ASP A 69 10.88 -1.08 6.04
N ASP A 70 9.80 -1.16 6.81
CA ASP A 70 8.48 -1.54 6.28
C ASP A 70 7.88 -0.44 5.40
N PHE A 71 8.15 0.84 5.70
CA PHE A 71 7.71 1.97 4.85
C PHE A 71 8.34 1.96 3.46
N ARG A 72 9.52 1.35 3.31
CA ARG A 72 10.23 1.22 2.02
C ARG A 72 9.84 -0.03 1.25
N ARG A 73 9.05 -0.92 1.82
CA ARG A 73 8.62 -2.14 1.14
C ARG A 73 7.46 -1.83 0.20
N PRO A 74 7.34 -2.61 -0.89
CA PRO A 74 6.16 -2.58 -1.73
C PRO A 74 4.87 -2.75 -0.92
N VAL A 75 3.84 -2.00 -1.27
CA VAL A 75 2.55 -2.00 -0.55
C VAL A 75 1.95 -3.40 -0.47
N TRP A 76 2.08 -4.24 -1.51
CA TRP A 76 1.53 -5.60 -1.47
C TRP A 76 2.19 -6.48 -0.40
N GLN A 77 3.48 -6.29 -0.11
CA GLN A 77 4.17 -7.01 0.97
C GLN A 77 3.67 -6.56 2.34
N LEU A 78 3.36 -5.27 2.46
CA LEU A 78 2.72 -4.72 3.65
C LEU A 78 1.35 -5.36 3.88
N LEU A 79 0.52 -5.42 2.83
CA LEU A 79 -0.80 -6.05 2.89
C LEU A 79 -0.70 -7.51 3.31
N ASP A 80 0.25 -8.27 2.76
CA ASP A 80 0.49 -9.66 3.18
C ASP A 80 0.85 -9.77 4.67
N SER A 81 1.65 -8.84 5.19
CA SER A 81 2.01 -8.78 6.61
C SER A 81 0.83 -8.41 7.49
N LEU A 82 0.00 -7.45 7.06
CA LEU A 82 -1.15 -6.97 7.83
C LEU A 82 -2.27 -8.02 7.90
N TYR A 83 -2.55 -8.71 6.79
CA TYR A 83 -3.69 -9.62 6.65
C TYR A 83 -3.35 -11.10 6.88
N ARG A 84 -2.07 -11.49 7.04
CA ARG A 84 -1.73 -12.82 7.56
C ARG A 84 -2.17 -12.96 9.03
N ARG A 85 -3.10 -13.89 9.26
CA ARG A 85 -3.47 -14.41 10.58
C ARG A 85 -2.56 -15.57 10.97
#